data_AF-A0A1Z8WQS8-F1
#
_entry.id   AF-A0A1Z8WQS8-F1
#
_cell.length_a   1.000
_cell.length_b   1.000
_cell.length_c   1.000
_cell.angle_alpha   90.00
_cell.angle_beta   90.00
_cell.angle_gamma   90.00
#
_symmetry.space_group_name_H-M   'P 1'
#
loop_
_entity.id
_entity.type
_entity.pdbx_description
1 polymer ?
#
loop_
_entity_poly.entity_id
_entity_poly.type
_entity_poly.pdbx_seq_one_letter_code
_entity_poly.pdbx_strand_id
1 'polypeptide(L)'
;DFVTAAGSSDTLTFRRGGADYLITDLCCFKFDRRKGIFKLKSIHPGNSLEEIKTKTGFIFDYSAQTDTTSAPDKIRQKTIGEKVVPELMKIYPKFAMTYWKN
;
A
#
# COMPACT_ATOMS: atom_id res chain seq x y z
N ASP A 1 11.72 14.74 8.20
CA ASP A 1 12.18 15.96 8.89
C ASP A 1 11.17 17.11 8.83
N PHE A 2 10.33 17.21 7.80
CA PHE A 2 9.18 18.12 7.78
C PHE A 2 7.84 17.36 7.76
N VAL A 3 6.82 17.84 8.50
CA VAL A 3 5.50 17.19 8.59
C VAL A 3 4.47 17.98 7.79
N THR A 4 4.07 17.47 6.63
CA THR A 4 3.00 18.05 5.78
C THR A 4 1.61 17.53 6.15
N ALA A 5 1.54 16.26 6.55
CA ALA A 5 0.32 15.60 6.98
C ALA A 5 0.64 14.68 8.17
N ALA A 6 0.22 15.10 9.36
CA ALA A 6 0.38 14.29 10.55
C ALA A 6 -0.44 12.98 10.45
N GLY A 7 0.21 11.84 10.71
CA GLY A 7 -0.43 10.51 10.66
C GLY A 7 -1.36 10.23 11.84
N SER A 8 -1.10 10.88 12.98
CA SER A 8 -1.94 10.89 14.18
C SER A 8 -2.16 12.33 14.64
N SER A 9 -3.13 12.53 15.52
CA SER A 9 -3.39 13.79 16.22
C SER A 9 -3.46 13.50 17.71
N ASP A 10 -3.23 14.51 18.55
CA ASP A 10 -3.48 14.35 19.98
C ASP A 10 -4.96 14.01 20.25
N THR A 11 -5.23 13.50 21.45
CA THR A 11 -6.58 13.01 21.82
C THR A 11 -7.62 14.12 21.94
N LEU A 12 -7.18 15.38 22.04
CA LEU A 12 -8.05 16.55 22.20
C LEU A 12 -8.40 17.20 20.85
N THR A 13 -7.66 16.88 19.79
CA THR A 13 -7.87 17.43 18.46
C THR A 13 -8.76 16.49 17.64
N PHE A 14 -10.04 16.85 17.51
CA PHE A 14 -10.94 16.14 16.61
C PHE A 14 -10.64 16.47 15.15
N ARG A 15 -10.11 15.49 14.42
CA ARG A 15 -9.88 15.58 12.97
C ARG A 15 -10.58 14.44 12.24
N ARG A 16 -11.29 14.77 11.16
CA ARG A 16 -11.79 13.77 10.20
C ARG A 16 -10.63 13.33 9.29
N GLY A 17 -10.39 12.03 9.22
CA GLY A 17 -9.28 11.44 8.43
C GLY A 17 -8.14 10.90 9.30
N GLY A 18 -7.04 10.50 8.68
CA GLY A 18 -5.87 9.93 9.36
C GLY A 18 -5.30 8.73 8.60
N ALA A 19 -4.12 8.26 9.03
CA ALA A 19 -3.51 7.08 8.43
C ALA A 19 -4.45 5.87 8.58
N ASP A 20 -4.56 5.07 7.51
CA ASP A 20 -5.37 3.86 7.51
C ASP A 20 -4.64 2.68 6.89
N TYR A 21 -4.08 2.88 5.69
CA TYR A 21 -3.21 1.93 5.02
C TYR A 21 -2.00 2.63 4.43
N LEU A 22 -0.89 1.90 4.35
CA LEU A 22 0.28 2.26 3.57
C LEU A 22 0.54 1.10 2.60
N ILE A 23 0.41 1.38 1.30
CA ILE A 23 0.64 0.40 0.24
C ILE A 23 1.95 0.78 -0.45
N THR A 24 2.81 -0.21 -0.61
CA THR A 24 4.14 -0.08 -1.23
C THR A 24 4.24 -1.05 -2.41
N ASP A 25 5.40 -1.11 -3.06
CA ASP A 25 5.74 -2.14 -4.04
C ASP A 25 5.93 -3.54 -3.41
N LEU A 26 6.26 -3.62 -2.12
CA LEU A 26 6.54 -4.87 -1.42
C LEU A 26 5.34 -5.44 -0.66
N CYS A 27 4.52 -4.57 -0.07
CA CYS A 27 3.51 -4.98 0.91
C CYS A 27 2.46 -3.91 1.21
N CYS A 28 1.44 -4.34 1.95
CA CYS A 28 0.41 -3.50 2.54
C CYS A 28 0.52 -3.49 4.06
N PHE A 29 0.60 -2.30 4.66
CA PHE A 29 0.47 -2.08 6.09
C PHE A 29 -0.90 -1.54 6.44
N LYS A 30 -1.43 -1.94 7.60
CA LYS A 30 -2.59 -1.34 8.26
C LYS A 30 -2.10 -0.46 9.40
N PHE A 31 -2.64 0.75 9.54
CA PHE A 31 -2.34 1.59 10.69
C PHE A 31 -3.14 1.13 11.93
N ASP A 32 -2.44 0.79 13.01
CA ASP A 32 -3.06 0.55 14.32
C ASP A 32 -3.20 1.90 15.03
N ARG A 33 -4.41 2.46 15.00
CA ARG A 33 -4.72 3.75 15.62
C ARG A 33 -4.54 3.76 17.14
N ARG A 34 -4.66 2.61 17.81
CA ARG A 34 -4.50 2.53 19.26
C ARG A 34 -3.04 2.60 19.67
N LYS A 35 -2.17 1.94 18.89
CA LYS A 35 -0.72 1.92 19.14
C LYS A 35 0.03 3.06 18.45
N GLY A 36 -0.57 3.70 17.44
CA GLY A 36 0.08 4.74 16.65
C GLY A 36 1.18 4.21 15.72
N ILE A 37 1.15 2.92 15.38
CA ILE A 37 2.17 2.26 14.54
C ILE A 37 1.52 1.54 13.36
N PHE A 38 2.34 1.21 12.35
CA PHE A 38 1.92 0.31 11.28
C PHE A 38 2.01 -1.15 11.70
N LYS A 39 1.08 -1.96 11.22
CA LYS A 39 1.10 -3.42 11.28
C LYS A 39 1.13 -3.98 9.87
N LEU A 40 2.04 -4.89 9.59
CA LEU A 40 2.10 -5.60 8.32
C LEU A 40 0.82 -6.42 8.14
N LYS A 41 0.08 -6.13 7.06
CA LYS A 41 -1.19 -6.79 6.75
C LYS A 41 -1.01 -7.89 5.72
N SER A 42 -0.29 -7.62 4.64
CA SER A 42 -0.03 -8.62 3.60
C SER A 42 1.24 -8.32 2.84
N ILE A 43 1.92 -9.38 2.38
CA ILE A 43 3.12 -9.31 1.54
C ILE A 43 2.69 -9.46 0.08
N HIS A 44 3.23 -8.66 -0.84
CA HIS A 44 2.92 -8.83 -2.26
C HIS A 44 3.68 -10.05 -2.82
N PRO A 45 3.09 -10.79 -3.78
CA PRO A 45 3.72 -11.99 -4.35
C PRO A 45 5.17 -11.72 -4.80
N GLY A 46 6.09 -12.62 -4.47
CA GLY A 46 7.51 -12.53 -4.83
C GLY A 46 8.40 -11.80 -3.83
N ASN A 47 7.85 -11.20 -2.77
CA ASN A 47 8.62 -10.52 -1.72
C ASN A 47 8.64 -11.36 -0.44
N SER A 48 9.58 -11.06 0.47
CA SER A 48 9.71 -11.73 1.77
C SER A 48 9.57 -10.78 2.97
N LEU A 49 9.30 -11.36 4.15
CA LEU A 49 9.25 -10.60 5.39
C LEU A 49 10.63 -10.00 5.72
N GLU A 50 11.70 -10.74 5.46
CA GLU A 50 13.08 -10.30 5.67
C GLU A 50 13.42 -9.07 4.82
N GLU A 51 13.01 -9.07 3.56
CA GLU A 51 13.21 -7.94 2.65
C GLU A 51 12.45 -6.70 3.14
N ILE A 52 11.19 -6.87 3.55
CA ILE A 52 10.37 -5.78 4.10
C ILE A 52 11.04 -5.21 5.35
N LYS A 53 11.49 -6.07 6.28
CA LYS A 53 12.20 -5.62 7.49
C LYS A 53 13.48 -4.86 7.17
N THR A 54 14.22 -5.30 6.16
CA THR A 54 15.48 -4.65 5.74
C THR A 54 15.23 -3.30 5.08
N LYS A 55 14.16 -3.18 4.28
CA LYS A 55 13.83 -1.95 3.53
C LYS A 55 12.95 -0.96 4.32
N THR A 56 12.50 -1.30 5.52
CA THR A 56 11.62 -0.46 6.33
C THR A 56 12.39 0.22 7.46
N GLY A 57 12.49 1.54 7.41
CA GLY A 57 13.23 2.35 8.39
C GLY A 57 12.45 2.71 9.67
N PHE A 58 11.24 2.18 9.86
CA PHE A 58 10.40 2.40 11.04
C PHE A 58 9.99 1.09 11.69
N ILE A 59 9.63 1.16 12.97
CA ILE A 59 9.13 0.00 13.71
C ILE A 59 7.69 -0.29 13.29
N PHE A 60 7.39 -1.57 13.03
CA PHE A 60 6.05 -2.05 12.70
C PHE A 60 5.78 -3.41 13.33
N ASP A 61 4.51 -3.67 13.66
CA ASP A 61 4.05 -4.99 14.13
C ASP A 61 3.89 -5.94 12.94
N TYR A 62 4.13 -7.24 13.13
CA TYR A 62 3.88 -8.25 12.10
C TYR A 62 3.53 -9.60 12.72
N SER A 63 2.89 -10.47 11.93
CA SER A 63 2.71 -11.89 12.26
C SER A 63 3.79 -12.71 11.55
N ALA A 64 4.28 -13.78 12.19
CA ALA A 64 5.15 -14.75 11.51
C ALA A 64 4.47 -15.40 10.30
N GLN A 65 3.12 -15.46 10.30
CA GLN A 65 2.30 -16.00 9.22
C GLN A 65 1.52 -14.87 8.54
N THR A 66 2.22 -13.82 8.12
CA THR A 66 1.57 -12.73 7.37
C THR A 66 1.11 -13.24 6.01
N ASP A 67 -0.14 -12.96 5.65
CA ASP A 67 -0.75 -13.44 4.40
C ASP A 67 -0.08 -12.83 3.16
N THR A 68 -0.13 -13.58 2.06
CA THR A 68 0.18 -13.03 0.74
C THR A 68 -1.02 -12.24 0.20
N THR A 69 -0.74 -11.14 -0.49
CA THR A 69 -1.75 -10.29 -1.10
C THR A 69 -2.40 -11.06 -2.24
N SER A 70 -3.73 -11.24 -2.16
CA SER A 70 -4.48 -11.94 -3.19
C SER A 70 -4.38 -11.24 -4.54
N ALA A 71 -4.29 -12.03 -5.61
CA ALA A 71 -4.44 -11.53 -6.96
C ALA A 71 -5.83 -10.89 -7.15
N PRO A 72 -5.96 -9.86 -8.00
CA PRO A 72 -7.26 -9.31 -8.35
C PRO A 72 -8.12 -10.38 -9.04
N ASP A 73 -9.42 -10.31 -8.82
CA ASP A 73 -10.37 -11.16 -9.55
C ASP A 73 -10.36 -10.84 -11.06
N LYS A 74 -10.85 -11.79 -11.87
CA LYS A 74 -10.86 -11.68 -13.33
C LYS A 74 -11.65 -10.47 -13.84
N ILE A 75 -12.72 -10.08 -13.16
CA ILE A 75 -13.58 -8.95 -13.56
C ILE A 75 -12.81 -7.65 -13.36
N ARG A 76 -12.14 -7.49 -12.21
CA ARG A 76 -11.31 -6.33 -11.88
C ARG A 76 -10.11 -6.24 -12.81
N GLN A 77 -9.42 -7.35 -13.07
CA GLN A 77 -8.30 -7.38 -14.03
C GLN A 77 -8.74 -6.94 -15.43
N LYS A 78 -9.85 -7.51 -15.94
CA LYS A 78 -10.44 -7.12 -17.23
C LYS A 78 -10.81 -5.64 -17.26
N THR A 79 -11.45 -5.14 -16.20
CA THR A 79 -11.86 -3.74 -16.08
C THR A 79 -10.67 -2.78 -16.14
N ILE A 80 -9.58 -3.11 -15.45
CA ILE A 80 -8.37 -2.28 -15.47
C ILE A 80 -7.80 -2.25 -16.90
N GLY A 81 -7.63 -3.40 -17.53
CA GLY A 81 -7.06 -3.49 -18.88
C GLY A 81 -7.90 -2.83 -19.96
N GLU A 82 -9.22 -3.01 -19.94
CA GLU A 82 -10.10 -2.54 -21.02
C GLU A 82 -10.57 -1.09 -20.83
N LYS A 83 -10.67 -0.61 -19.58
CA LYS A 83 -11.24 0.71 -19.30
C LYS A 83 -10.25 1.69 -18.70
N VAL A 84 -9.38 1.25 -17.79
CA VAL A 84 -8.48 2.17 -17.07
C VAL A 84 -7.21 2.43 -17.86
N VAL A 85 -6.58 1.38 -18.40
CA VAL A 85 -5.32 1.49 -19.14
C VAL A 85 -5.44 2.36 -20.40
N PRO A 86 -6.50 2.28 -21.22
CA PRO A 86 -6.64 3.17 -22.37
C PRO A 86 -6.72 4.66 -21.99
N GLU A 87 -7.38 5.00 -20.88
CA GLU A 87 -7.42 6.38 -20.39
C GLU A 87 -6.06 6.82 -19.81
N LEU A 88 -5.38 5.93 -19.07
CA LEU A 88 -4.03 6.19 -18.58
C LEU A 88 -3.04 6.40 -19.73
N MET A 89 -3.17 5.66 -20.84
CA MET A 89 -2.29 5.81 -22.01
C MET A 89 -2.38 7.19 -22.65
N LYS A 90 -3.55 7.86 -22.59
CA LYS A 90 -3.73 9.21 -23.13
C LYS A 90 -2.97 10.28 -22.33
N ILE A 91 -2.84 10.08 -21.01
CA ILE A 91 -2.30 11.09 -20.08
C ILE A 91 -0.87 10.75 -19.64
N TYR A 92 -0.57 9.47 -19.41
CA TYR A 92 0.68 8.94 -18.88
C TYR A 92 1.19 7.72 -19.68
N PRO A 93 1.48 7.86 -20.98
CA PRO A 93 1.81 6.73 -21.87
C PRO A 93 3.04 5.94 -21.40
N LYS A 94 4.10 6.62 -20.94
CA LYS A 94 5.31 5.95 -20.46
C LYS A 94 5.04 5.08 -19.24
N PHE A 95 4.23 5.58 -18.29
CA PHE A 95 3.86 4.83 -17.09
C PHE A 95 3.04 3.59 -17.46
N ALA A 96 1.99 3.79 -18.25
CA ALA A 96 1.11 2.69 -18.66
C ALA A 96 1.87 1.60 -19.45
N MET A 97 2.74 1.95 -20.40
CA MET A 97 3.56 0.95 -21.12
C MET A 97 4.59 0.23 -20.24
N THR A 98 5.09 0.88 -19.19
CA THR A 98 6.10 0.28 -18.30
C THR A 98 5.46 -0.78 -17.39
N TYR A 99 4.28 -0.48 -16.84
CA TYR A 99 3.64 -1.28 -15.79
C TYR A 99 2.46 -2.12 -16.28
N TRP A 100 1.93 -1.85 -17.48
CA TRP A 100 0.93 -2.68 -18.14
C TRP A 100 1.54 -3.33 -19.38
N LYS A 101 2.23 -4.46 -19.18
CA LYS A 101 2.76 -5.28 -20.27
C LYS A 101 1.72 -6.35 -20.59
N ASN A 102 1.27 -6.37 -21.85
CA ASN A 102 0.40 -7.42 -22.40
C ASN A 102 1.04 -8.80 -22.29
#